data_AF-A0A6I7F8X7-F1
#
_entry.id   AF-A0A6I7F8X7-F1
#
_cell.length_a   1.000
_cell.length_b   1.000
_cell.length_c   1.000
_cell.angle_alpha   90.00
_cell.angle_beta   90.00
_cell.angle_gamma   90.00
#
_symmetry.space_group_name_H-M   'P 1'
#
loop_
_entity.id
_entity.type
_entity.pdbx_description
1 polymer ?
#
loop_
_entity_poly.entity_id
_entity_poly.type
_entity_poly.pdbx_seq_one_letter_code
_entity_poly.pdbx_strand_id
1 'polypeptide(L)' 'MSLHDEKDIEKLLENFTPMIKSKLNNTSYQEREDLEQELKMKICEKAEMLLGQEVPGFWEFIAELLKVL' A
#
# COMPACT_ATOMS: atom_id res chain seq x y z
N MET A 1 8.05 18.82 -1.90
CA MET A 1 6.91 18.58 -2.80
C MET A 1 7.22 17.23 -3.42
N SER A 2 6.58 16.17 -2.91
CA SER A 2 6.91 14.81 -3.33
C SER A 2 6.59 14.58 -4.79
N LEU A 3 7.44 13.77 -5.44
CA LEU A 3 7.54 13.54 -6.88
C LEU A 3 6.66 12.36 -7.34
N HIS A 4 5.46 12.23 -6.79
CA HIS A 4 4.50 11.22 -7.25
C HIS A 4 3.21 11.90 -7.69
N ASP A 5 2.79 11.58 -8.91
CA ASP A 5 1.57 12.12 -9.48
C ASP A 5 0.39 11.58 -8.66
N GLU A 6 -0.68 12.38 -8.55
CA GLU A 6 -1.93 12.02 -7.87
C GLU A 6 -2.45 10.63 -8.32
N LYS A 7 -2.20 10.28 -9.58
CA LYS A 7 -2.50 8.97 -10.19
C LYS A 7 -1.78 7.79 -9.55
N ASP A 8 -0.54 7.96 -9.07
CA ASP A 8 0.21 6.88 -8.44
C ASP A 8 -0.34 6.57 -7.05
N ILE A 9 -0.79 7.61 -6.33
CA ILE A 9 -1.45 7.45 -5.04
C ILE A 9 -2.83 6.81 -5.22
N GLU A 10 -3.61 7.24 -6.22
CA GLU A 10 -4.89 6.60 -6.55
C GLU A 10 -4.70 5.11 -6.86
N LYS A 11 -3.73 4.77 -7.71
CA LYS A 11 -3.41 3.39 -8.05
C LYS A 11 -2.93 2.58 -6.84
N LEU A 12 -2.17 3.20 -5.94
CA LEU A 12 -1.78 2.58 -4.67
C LEU A 12 -3.04 2.25 -3.85
N LEU A 13 -3.95 3.20 -3.67
CA LEU A 13 -5.21 2.96 -2.94
C LEU A 13 -6.06 1.86 -3.60
N GLU A 14 -6.15 1.82 -4.92
CA GLU A 14 -6.84 0.75 -5.66
C GLU A 14 -6.22 -0.63 -5.38
N ASN A 15 -4.88 -0.73 -5.39
CA ASN A 15 -4.18 -1.98 -5.09
C ASN A 15 -4.46 -2.48 -3.65
N PHE A 16 -4.59 -1.55 -2.69
CA PHE A 16 -4.88 -1.88 -1.29
C PHE A 16 -6.37 -2.12 -1.01
N THR A 17 -7.27 -1.66 -1.88
CA THR A 17 -8.73 -1.73 -1.69
C THR A 17 -9.27 -3.16 -1.42
N PRO A 18 -8.85 -4.22 -2.14
CA PRO A 18 -9.31 -5.58 -1.87
C PRO A 18 -8.97 -6.05 -0.46
N MET A 19 -7.77 -5.71 0.02
CA MET A 19 -7.32 -6.06 1.36
C MET A 19 -8.06 -5.27 2.43
N ILE A 20 -8.28 -3.96 2.22
CA ILE A 20 -9.07 -3.12 3.14
C ILE A 20 -10.47 -3.71 3.30
N LYS A 21 -11.18 -3.95 2.19
CA LYS A 21 -12.54 -4.52 2.21
C LYS A 21 -12.60 -5.87 2.93
N SER A 22 -11.61 -6.74 2.70
CA SER A 22 -11.51 -8.02 3.41
C SER A 22 -11.40 -7.83 4.93
N LYS A 23 -10.61 -6.86 5.38
CA LYS A 23 -10.43 -6.57 6.81
C LYS A 23 -11.65 -5.91 7.46
N LEU A 24 -12.31 -4.98 6.77
CA LEU A 24 -13.52 -4.30 7.27
C LEU A 24 -14.66 -5.25 7.60
N ASN A 25 -14.73 -6.41 6.94
CA ASN A 25 -15.74 -7.43 7.27
C ASN A 25 -15.61 -7.98 8.71
N ASN A 26 -14.44 -7.86 9.34
CA ASN A 26 -14.21 -8.26 10.72
C ASN A 26 -14.59 -7.18 11.75
N THR A 27 -15.02 -6.00 11.29
CA THR A 27 -15.41 -4.86 12.12
C THR A 27 -16.93 -4.68 12.12
N SER A 28 -17.45 -4.06 13.18
CA SER A 28 -18.87 -3.71 13.28
C SER A 28 -19.29 -2.80 12.12
N TYR A 29 -20.52 -2.97 11.62
CA TYR A 29 -20.99 -2.21 10.45
C TYR A 29 -20.90 -0.70 10.63
N GLN A 30 -21.17 -0.21 11.84
CA GLN A 30 -21.16 1.22 12.18
C GLN A 30 -19.77 1.85 12.08
N GLU A 31 -18.71 1.08 12.34
CA GLU A 31 -17.33 1.58 12.34
C GLU A 31 -16.62 1.36 11.00
N ARG A 32 -17.25 0.66 10.04
CA ARG A 32 -16.59 0.28 8.77
C ARG A 32 -16.20 1.48 7.92
N GLU A 33 -17.07 2.47 7.81
CA GLU A 33 -16.80 3.65 6.99
C GLU A 33 -15.64 4.47 7.57
N ASP A 34 -15.68 4.73 8.88
CA ASP A 34 -14.61 5.47 9.57
C ASP A 34 -13.28 4.73 9.48
N LEU A 35 -13.28 3.41 9.73
CA LEU A 35 -12.07 2.59 9.65
C LEU A 35 -11.53 2.51 8.20
N GLU A 36 -12.41 2.47 7.20
CA GLU A 36 -12.00 2.51 5.79
C GLU A 36 -11.23 3.80 5.49
N GLN A 37 -11.75 4.94 5.93
CA GLN A 37 -11.12 6.24 5.72
C GLN A 37 -9.81 6.37 6.49
N GLU A 38 -9.75 5.91 7.74
CA GLU A 38 -8.51 5.93 8.53
C GLU A 38 -7.39 5.12 7.84
N LEU A 39 -7.72 3.93 7.32
CA LEU A 39 -6.76 3.09 6.59
C LEU A 39 -6.27 3.77 5.31
N LYS A 40 -7.17 4.39 4.54
CA LYS A 40 -6.82 5.13 3.32
C LYS A 40 -5.90 6.32 3.62
N MET A 41 -6.21 7.10 4.67
CA MET A 41 -5.36 8.22 5.10
C MET A 41 -3.96 7.75 5.48
N LYS A 42 -3.84 6.66 6.25
CA LYS A 42 -2.53 6.09 6.61
C LYS A 42 -1.73 5.62 5.40
N ILE A 43 -2.39 5.06 4.38
CA ILE A 43 -1.72 4.69 3.13
C ILE A 43 -1.20 5.94 2.41
N CYS A 44 -2.00 7.00 2.32
CA CYS A 44 -1.56 8.29 1.74
C CYS A 44 -0.38 8.90 2.50
N GLU A 45 -0.41 8.91 3.83
CA GLU A 45 0.71 9.39 4.67
C GLU A 45 2.01 8.61 4.43
N LYS A 46 1.89 7.32 4.09
CA LYS A 46 3.03 6.44 3.79
C LYS A 46 3.33 6.33 2.30
N ALA A 47 2.55 6.97 1.43
CA ALA A 47 2.66 6.80 -0.02
C ALA A 47 4.05 7.22 -0.54
N GLU A 48 4.61 8.32 -0.04
CA GLU A 48 5.97 8.75 -0.44
C GLU A 48 7.02 7.68 -0.13
N MET A 49 6.92 7.02 1.03
CA MET A 49 7.81 5.92 1.41
C MET A 49 7.58 4.69 0.53
N LEU A 50 6.32 4.35 0.26
CA LEU A 50 5.95 3.16 -0.50
C LEU A 50 6.30 3.29 -2.00
N LEU A 51 6.14 4.48 -2.57
CA LEU A 51 6.37 4.75 -3.98
C LEU A 51 7.80 5.20 -4.28
N GLY A 52 8.51 5.74 -3.29
CA GLY A 52 9.91 6.18 -3.41
C GLY A 52 10.94 5.11 -3.05
N GLN A 53 10.53 3.92 -2.62
CA GLN A 53 11.44 2.80 -2.37
C GLN A 53 11.87 2.15 -3.68
N GLU A 54 13.17 2.14 -3.95
CA GLU A 54 13.75 1.22 -4.92
C GLU A 54 13.68 -0.19 -4.35
N VAL A 55 12.75 -0.99 -4.86
CA VAL A 55 12.57 -2.39 -4.50
C VAL A 55 13.09 -3.28 -5.60
N PRO A 56 13.79 -4.38 -5.27
CA PRO A 56 14.29 -5.28 -6.29
C PRO A 56 13.12 -5.91 -7.03
N GLY A 57 13.23 -5.95 -8.36
CA GLY A 57 12.33 -6.74 -9.20
C GLY A 57 12.42 -8.23 -8.85
N PHE A 58 11.46 -9.03 -9.32
CA PHE A 58 11.40 -10.47 -8.96
C PHE A 58 12.73 -11.21 -9.16
N TRP A 59 13.39 -11.03 -10.31
CA TRP A 59 14.68 -11.69 -10.58
C TRP A 59 15.86 -11.09 -9.81
N GLU A 60 15.84 -9.78 -9.58
CA GLU A 60 16.85 -9.09 -8.76
C GLU A 60 16.79 -9.59 -7.33
N PHE A 61 15.58 -9.74 -6.78
CA PHE A 61 15.34 -10.30 -5.46
C PHE A 61 15.85 -11.74 -5.34
N ILE A 62 15.57 -12.60 -6.32
CA ILE A 62 16.09 -13.98 -6.34
C ILE A 62 17.62 -13.99 -6.44
N ALA A 63 18.21 -13.14 -7.27
CA ALA A 63 19.67 -13.04 -7.39
C ALA A 63 20.33 -12.55 -6.10
N GLU A 64 19.71 -11.61 -5.39
CA GLU A 64 20.16 -11.16 -4.06
C GLU A 64 20.06 -12.27 -3.02
N LEU A 65 18.93 -12.99 -2.97
CA LEU A 65 18.74 -14.14 -2.07
C LEU A 65 19.82 -15.22 -2.25
N LEU A 66 20.14 -15.55 -3.51
CA LEU A 66 21.15 -16.56 -3.83
C LEU A 66 22.59 -16.11 -3.53
N LYS A 67 22.87 -14.80 -3.45
CA LYS A 67 24.19 -14.27 -3.05
C LYS A 67 24.44 -14.33 -1.54
N VAL A 68 23.37 -14.46 -0.75
CA VAL A 68 23.43 -14.52 0.72
C VAL A 68 23.55 -15.97 1.23
N LEU A 69 23.35 -16.95 0.34
CA LEU A 69 23.54 -18.39 0.55
C LEU A 69 24.96 -18.84 0.19
#